data_AF-A0A7V7DWI6-F1
#
_entry.id   AF-A0A7V7DWI6-F1
#
_cell.length_a   1.000
_cell.length_b   1.000
_cell.length_c   1.000
_cell.angle_alpha   90.00
_cell.angle_beta   90.00
_cell.angle_gamma   90.00
#
_symmetry.space_group_name_H-M   'P 1'
#
loop_
_entity.id
_entity.type
_entity.pdbx_description
1 polymer ?
#
loop_
_entity_poly.entity_id
_entity_poly.type
_entity_poly.pdbx_seq_one_letter_code
_entity_poly.pdbx_strand_id
1 'polypeptide(L)'
;MKTNHAVILLILTLAAVLTVSSLPCWAQRTGEEKKDEGKEDIWTEEGTRPPGRGPRRGPPRFELTDEEIGRIMKKLRQSDPEKAKELEKLRKEDPEEFQSELRKHGREEFGRIIRERINKWREKIREEFIEWLGKNYHREAAELAKLKGKPELYWKKFELLRNKYWRIFEEEKRNPDLAEVLKEDLRLREKRDHLLRKIKTEKSEKKRKELIAKLQEVIGDRYDLIIRQKQIANERLLKRLEELKKQIRKSRDEIAESRQEKVRIENIKKRTQDLLKEIKKFKWGCKLDVATCCTTANG
;
A
#
# COMPACT_ATOMS: atom_id res chain seq x y z
N MET A 1 -39.56 55.79 -23.21
CA MET A 1 -39.75 54.41 -23.70
C MET A 1 -39.40 53.46 -22.56
N LYS A 2 -40.38 52.71 -22.08
CA LYS A 2 -40.26 51.70 -21.02
C LYS A 2 -40.06 50.35 -21.70
N THR A 3 -38.92 49.69 -21.45
CA THR A 3 -38.52 48.31 -21.82
C THR A 3 -36.98 48.30 -21.69
N ASN A 4 -36.22 47.39 -21.09
CA ASN A 4 -36.33 45.94 -20.89
C ASN A 4 -35.42 45.49 -19.71
N HIS A 5 -35.80 45.73 -18.46
CA HIS A 5 -35.08 45.12 -17.32
C HIS A 5 -35.62 43.72 -16.96
N ALA A 6 -36.85 43.42 -17.39
CA ALA A 6 -37.48 42.12 -17.18
C ALA A 6 -36.87 41.00 -18.03
N VAL A 7 -36.36 41.29 -19.24
CA VAL A 7 -35.78 40.28 -20.14
C VAL A 7 -34.39 39.84 -19.67
N ILE A 8 -33.59 40.75 -19.10
CA ILE A 8 -32.24 40.44 -18.61
C ILE A 8 -32.30 39.61 -17.32
N LEU A 9 -33.28 39.85 -16.44
CA LEU A 9 -33.50 39.06 -15.23
C LEU A 9 -34.07 37.65 -15.51
N LEU A 10 -34.76 37.46 -16.64
CA LEU A 10 -35.32 36.16 -17.02
C LEU A 10 -34.26 35.25 -17.67
N ILE A 11 -33.24 35.83 -18.33
CA ILE A 11 -32.11 35.08 -18.90
C ILE A 11 -31.12 34.65 -17.80
N LEU A 12 -30.93 35.44 -16.75
CA LEU A 12 -30.06 35.07 -15.63
C LEU A 12 -30.65 34.00 -14.70
N THR A 13 -31.99 33.89 -14.62
CA THR A 13 -32.64 32.83 -13.84
C THR A 13 -32.78 31.50 -14.60
N LEU A 14 -32.79 31.51 -15.93
CA LEU A 14 -32.74 30.26 -16.73
C LEU A 14 -31.34 29.63 -16.83
N ALA A 15 -30.27 30.38 -16.63
CA ALA A 15 -28.90 29.85 -16.62
C ALA A 15 -28.53 29.14 -15.29
N ALA A 16 -29.28 29.39 -14.22
CA ALA A 16 -29.06 28.75 -12.92
C ALA A 16 -29.79 27.41 -12.74
N VAL A 17 -30.69 27.04 -13.66
CA VAL A 17 -31.53 25.82 -13.54
C VAL A 17 -31.11 24.70 -14.51
N LEU A 18 -30.12 24.92 -15.39
CA LEU A 18 -29.59 23.91 -16.31
C LEU A 18 -28.18 23.39 -15.95
N THR A 19 -27.80 23.40 -14.67
CA THR A 19 -26.56 22.74 -14.19
C THR A 19 -26.80 21.49 -13.33
N VAL A 20 -28.04 20.99 -13.27
CA VAL A 20 -28.37 19.74 -12.59
C VAL A 20 -28.98 18.74 -13.59
N SER A 21 -28.26 18.47 -14.67
CA SER A 21 -28.48 17.30 -15.53
C SER A 21 -27.38 16.29 -15.25
N SER A 22 -27.67 15.42 -14.27
CA SER A 22 -27.32 14.00 -14.26
C SER A 22 -26.13 13.57 -15.12
N LEU A 23 -24.91 13.68 -14.59
CA LEU A 23 -23.91 12.68 -14.90
C LEU A 23 -24.38 11.37 -14.24
N PRO A 24 -24.54 10.26 -14.99
CA PRO A 24 -24.88 8.99 -14.38
C PRO A 24 -23.69 8.56 -13.52
N CYS A 25 -23.78 8.83 -12.22
CA CYS A 25 -22.92 8.27 -11.22
C CYS A 25 -23.39 6.83 -11.01
N TRP A 26 -22.50 5.87 -11.24
CA TRP A 26 -22.80 4.44 -11.17
C TRP A 26 -22.88 4.06 -9.70
N ALA A 27 -23.96 4.46 -9.04
CA ALA A 27 -24.19 4.22 -7.63
C ALA A 27 -25.69 4.15 -7.34
N GLN A 28 -26.44 3.45 -8.19
CA GLN A 28 -27.81 3.08 -7.86
C GLN A 28 -27.96 1.57 -8.08
N ARG A 29 -27.37 0.82 -7.15
CA ARG A 29 -27.75 -0.56 -6.91
C ARG A 29 -28.98 -0.47 -6.01
N THR A 30 -30.13 -0.69 -6.60
CA THR A 30 -31.38 -0.98 -5.91
C THR A 30 -31.20 -2.21 -5.03
N GLY A 31 -31.55 -2.04 -3.77
CA GLY A 31 -31.48 -3.05 -2.73
C GLY A 31 -31.78 -2.37 -1.42
N GLU A 32 -32.99 -2.61 -0.91
CA GLU A 32 -33.44 -2.17 0.40
C GLU A 32 -32.46 -2.66 1.48
N GLU A 33 -31.51 -1.81 1.86
CA GLU A 33 -30.74 -1.97 3.08
C GLU A 33 -30.79 -0.64 3.82
N LYS A 34 -31.40 -0.65 5.00
CA LYS A 34 -31.33 0.43 5.98
C LYS A 34 -29.86 0.69 6.30
N LYS A 35 -29.26 1.67 5.64
CA LYS A 35 -27.96 2.24 6.02
C LYS A 35 -28.19 3.15 7.21
N ASP A 36 -27.91 2.63 8.40
CA ASP A 36 -27.50 3.48 9.50
C ASP A 36 -26.23 4.22 9.06
N GLU A 37 -26.32 5.54 9.02
CA GLU A 37 -25.21 6.42 8.67
C GLU A 37 -24.12 6.39 9.74
N GLY A 38 -23.10 5.56 9.52
CA GLY A 38 -21.71 6.04 9.51
C GLY A 38 -21.07 6.50 10.83
N LYS A 39 -21.45 5.96 12.00
CA LYS A 39 -20.58 6.02 13.19
C LYS A 39 -19.92 4.66 13.39
N GLU A 40 -18.74 4.48 12.80
CA GLU A 40 -17.89 3.33 13.13
C GLU A 40 -17.65 3.31 14.65
N ASP A 41 -18.01 2.21 15.30
CA ASP A 41 -17.78 2.04 16.74
C ASP A 41 -16.27 2.16 17.01
N ILE A 42 -15.88 2.99 17.97
CA ILE A 42 -14.47 3.17 18.38
C ILE A 42 -13.84 1.87 18.86
N TRP A 43 -14.67 0.94 19.32
CA TRP A 43 -14.28 -0.40 19.75
C TRP A 43 -14.27 -1.41 18.63
N THR A 44 -14.71 -1.05 17.42
CA THR A 44 -14.43 -1.85 16.24
C THR A 44 -12.94 -1.99 16.22
N GLU A 45 -12.46 -3.16 16.64
CA GLU A 45 -11.05 -3.45 16.59
C GLU A 45 -10.72 -3.26 15.12
N GLU A 46 -10.00 -2.19 14.82
CA GLU A 46 -9.41 -1.89 13.52
C GLU A 46 -8.32 -2.95 13.20
N GLY A 47 -8.52 -4.17 13.70
CA GLY A 47 -7.74 -5.38 13.61
C GLY A 47 -7.92 -6.08 12.28
N THR A 48 -8.19 -5.34 11.21
CA THR A 48 -7.85 -5.85 9.89
C THR A 48 -7.50 -4.79 8.86
N ARG A 49 -7.97 -3.53 8.99
CA ARG A 49 -7.69 -2.49 7.98
C ARG A 49 -7.75 -1.08 8.56
N PRO A 50 -6.60 -0.40 8.77
CA PRO A 50 -6.59 1.04 8.90
C PRO A 50 -7.10 1.69 7.58
N PRO A 51 -7.85 2.80 7.61
CA PRO A 51 -8.16 3.63 6.46
C PRO A 51 -6.89 4.38 6.09
N GLY A 52 -6.06 3.70 5.32
CA GLY A 52 -4.73 4.19 5.00
C GLY A 52 -3.89 3.03 4.53
N ARG A 53 -4.12 2.60 3.28
CA ARG A 53 -3.12 1.85 2.53
C ARG A 53 -1.84 2.70 2.47
N GLY A 54 -1.00 2.61 3.50
CA GLY A 54 0.43 2.63 3.26
C GLY A 54 0.71 1.57 2.19
N PRO A 55 1.66 1.81 1.27
CA PRO A 55 1.81 0.99 0.08
C PRO A 55 1.88 -0.47 0.53
N ARG A 56 0.86 -1.26 0.16
CA ARG A 56 0.95 -2.73 0.24
C ARG A 56 2.28 -3.02 -0.40
N ARG A 57 3.22 -3.58 0.36
CA ARG A 57 4.35 -4.27 -0.25
C ARG A 57 3.72 -5.45 -0.99
N GLY A 58 3.24 -5.17 -2.20
CA GLY A 58 3.38 -6.13 -3.26
C GLY A 58 4.84 -6.55 -3.31
N PRO A 59 5.13 -7.73 -3.85
CA PRO A 59 6.51 -8.13 -4.09
C PRO A 59 7.30 -6.92 -4.62
N PRO A 60 8.52 -6.65 -4.12
CA PRO A 60 9.37 -5.60 -4.68
C PRO A 60 9.31 -5.69 -6.20
N ARG A 61 9.14 -4.56 -6.89
CA ARG A 61 9.25 -4.59 -8.35
C ARG A 61 10.66 -5.07 -8.68
N PHE A 62 10.71 -6.24 -9.28
CA PHE A 62 11.92 -7.00 -9.48
C PHE A 62 12.46 -6.69 -10.86
N GLU A 63 13.50 -5.86 -10.92
CA GLU A 63 14.35 -5.82 -12.10
C GLU A 63 15.10 -7.15 -12.22
N LEU A 64 15.14 -7.70 -13.42
CA LEU A 64 15.84 -8.95 -13.69
C LEU A 64 17.35 -8.71 -13.66
N THR A 65 18.06 -9.61 -12.99
CA THR A 65 19.53 -9.67 -13.04
C THR A 65 20.00 -10.27 -14.37
N ASP A 66 21.24 -10.01 -14.77
CA ASP A 66 21.82 -10.59 -15.98
C ASP A 66 21.80 -12.13 -15.98
N GLU A 67 21.97 -12.75 -14.82
CA GLU A 67 21.88 -14.20 -14.66
C GLU A 67 20.47 -14.74 -14.95
N GLU A 68 19.44 -14.06 -14.45
CA GLU A 68 18.04 -14.41 -14.70
C GLU A 68 17.63 -14.16 -16.14
N ILE A 69 18.11 -13.07 -16.75
CA ILE A 69 17.97 -12.83 -18.18
C ILE A 69 18.61 -13.98 -18.96
N GLY A 70 19.80 -14.43 -18.55
CA GLY A 70 20.47 -15.61 -19.13
C GLY A 70 19.63 -16.89 -19.01
N ARG A 71 18.98 -17.14 -17.87
CA ARG A 71 18.06 -18.27 -17.69
C ARG A 71 16.87 -18.21 -18.63
N ILE A 72 16.26 -17.04 -18.80
CA ILE A 72 15.13 -16.84 -19.71
C ILE A 72 15.57 -17.05 -21.16
N MET A 73 16.68 -16.42 -21.58
CA MET A 73 17.23 -16.58 -22.92
C MET A 73 17.62 -18.02 -23.24
N LYS A 74 18.15 -18.77 -22.27
CA LYS A 74 18.46 -20.20 -22.44
C LYS A 74 17.21 -21.02 -22.74
N LYS A 75 16.13 -20.82 -21.97
CA LYS A 75 14.84 -21.48 -22.25
C LYS A 75 14.26 -21.04 -23.59
N LEU A 76 14.33 -19.74 -23.90
CA LEU A 76 13.79 -19.21 -25.15
C LEU A 76 14.53 -19.78 -26.37
N ARG A 77 15.86 -19.92 -26.32
CA ARG A 77 16.63 -20.58 -27.40
C ARG A 77 16.18 -22.03 -27.66
N GLN A 78 15.61 -22.70 -26.66
CA GLN A 78 15.10 -24.07 -26.80
C GLN A 78 13.68 -24.11 -27.37
N SER A 79 12.83 -23.14 -27.02
CA SER A 79 11.43 -23.09 -27.46
C SER A 79 11.20 -22.32 -28.76
N ASP A 80 11.96 -21.25 -28.96
CA ASP A 80 11.89 -20.31 -30.10
C ASP A 80 13.28 -19.72 -30.38
N PRO A 81 14.13 -20.44 -31.14
CA PRO A 81 15.51 -20.03 -31.40
C PRO A 81 15.61 -18.78 -32.28
N GLU A 82 14.62 -18.50 -33.12
CA GLU A 82 14.60 -17.32 -33.98
C GLU A 82 14.36 -16.07 -33.14
N LYS A 83 13.34 -16.09 -32.28
CA LYS A 83 13.06 -14.98 -31.38
C LYS A 83 14.19 -14.73 -30.38
N ALA A 84 14.88 -15.77 -29.93
CA ALA A 84 16.07 -15.61 -29.10
C ALA A 84 17.20 -14.85 -29.81
N LYS A 85 17.44 -15.12 -31.11
CA LYS A 85 18.43 -14.37 -31.89
C LYS A 85 18.02 -12.91 -32.10
N GLU A 86 16.74 -12.63 -32.34
CA GLU A 86 16.23 -11.26 -32.40
C GLU A 86 16.45 -10.50 -31.08
N LEU A 87 16.13 -11.14 -29.96
CA LEU A 87 16.32 -10.56 -28.64
C LEU A 87 17.80 -10.29 -28.29
N GLU A 88 18.73 -11.10 -28.78
CA GLU A 88 20.17 -10.85 -28.59
C GLU A 88 20.66 -9.58 -29.30
N LYS A 89 20.11 -9.30 -30.48
CA LYS A 89 20.37 -8.04 -31.20
C LYS A 89 19.71 -6.86 -30.47
N LEU A 90 18.43 -7.01 -30.12
CA LEU A 90 17.68 -6.00 -29.36
C LEU A 90 18.34 -5.65 -28.03
N ARG A 91 18.97 -6.59 -27.33
CA ARG A 91 19.68 -6.30 -26.07
C ARG A 91 20.77 -5.24 -26.23
N LYS A 92 21.40 -5.14 -27.40
CA LYS A 92 22.45 -4.15 -27.70
C LYS A 92 21.88 -2.85 -28.28
N GLU A 93 20.83 -2.96 -29.07
CA GLU A 93 20.23 -1.84 -29.82
C GLU A 93 19.24 -1.04 -28.97
N ASP A 94 18.34 -1.72 -28.26
CA ASP A 94 17.30 -1.11 -27.43
C ASP A 94 17.04 -1.96 -26.16
N PRO A 95 17.75 -1.67 -25.05
CA PRO A 95 17.62 -2.43 -23.80
C PRO A 95 16.21 -2.46 -23.20
N GLU A 96 15.36 -1.49 -23.52
CA GLU A 96 14.02 -1.39 -22.97
C GLU A 96 13.01 -2.21 -23.76
N GLU A 97 13.09 -2.12 -25.08
CA GLU A 97 12.32 -2.97 -25.99
C GLU A 97 12.70 -4.45 -25.78
N PHE A 98 13.99 -4.73 -25.56
CA PHE A 98 14.46 -6.05 -25.13
C PHE A 98 13.76 -6.54 -23.85
N GLN A 99 13.70 -5.73 -22.79
CA GLN A 99 13.05 -6.13 -21.53
C GLN A 99 11.55 -6.40 -21.71
N SER A 100 10.87 -5.62 -22.56
CA SER A 100 9.46 -5.80 -22.87
C SER A 100 9.21 -7.12 -23.61
N GLU A 101 9.94 -7.34 -24.70
CA GLU A 101 9.81 -8.54 -25.54
C GLU A 101 10.27 -9.80 -24.80
N LEU A 102 11.32 -9.70 -23.97
CA LEU A 102 11.78 -10.80 -23.10
C LEU A 102 10.69 -11.22 -22.10
N ARG A 103 9.94 -10.29 -21.51
CA ARG A 103 8.81 -10.62 -20.61
C ARG A 103 7.66 -11.29 -21.34
N LYS A 104 7.40 -10.87 -22.58
CA LYS A 104 6.31 -11.39 -23.41
C LYS A 104 6.61 -12.83 -23.87
N HIS A 105 7.78 -13.06 -24.44
CA HIS A 105 8.17 -14.35 -25.00
C HIS A 105 8.77 -15.30 -23.96
N GLY A 106 9.37 -14.77 -22.89
CA GLY A 106 9.90 -15.54 -21.76
C GLY A 106 8.94 -15.72 -20.58
N ARG A 107 7.64 -15.50 -20.77
CA ARG A 107 6.62 -15.36 -19.69
C ARG A 107 6.64 -16.49 -18.66
N GLU A 108 6.81 -17.74 -19.10
CA GLU A 108 6.81 -18.91 -18.20
C GLU A 108 8.02 -18.91 -17.26
N GLU A 109 9.22 -18.72 -17.82
CA GLU A 109 10.48 -18.69 -17.06
C GLU A 109 10.56 -17.43 -16.20
N PHE A 110 10.13 -16.29 -16.73
CA PHE A 110 9.96 -15.05 -15.98
C PHE A 110 9.03 -15.26 -14.79
N GLY A 111 7.87 -15.89 -14.99
CA GLY A 111 6.94 -16.24 -13.92
C GLY A 111 7.57 -17.16 -12.87
N ARG A 112 8.42 -18.10 -13.28
CA ARG A 112 9.16 -18.99 -12.36
C ARG A 112 10.15 -18.20 -11.50
N ILE A 113 10.95 -17.33 -12.11
CA ILE A 113 11.91 -16.46 -11.40
C ILE A 113 11.19 -15.56 -10.39
N ILE A 114 10.07 -14.95 -10.77
CA ILE A 114 9.27 -14.12 -9.86
C ILE A 114 8.72 -14.95 -8.69
N ARG A 115 8.24 -16.17 -8.94
CA ARG A 115 7.81 -17.09 -7.86
C ARG A 115 8.97 -17.44 -6.93
N GLU A 116 10.14 -17.77 -7.46
CA GLU A 116 11.35 -18.05 -6.68
C GLU A 116 11.73 -16.85 -5.79
N ARG A 117 11.76 -15.63 -6.35
CA ARG A 117 12.05 -14.40 -5.59
C ARG A 117 11.01 -14.13 -4.51
N ILE A 118 9.72 -14.29 -4.82
CA ILE A 118 8.63 -14.14 -3.83
C ILE A 118 8.79 -15.15 -2.70
N ASN A 119 9.12 -16.40 -3.02
CA ASN A 119 9.32 -17.45 -2.02
C ASN A 119 10.52 -17.13 -1.13
N LYS A 120 11.68 -16.76 -1.70
CA LYS A 120 12.86 -16.31 -0.95
C LYS A 120 12.55 -15.11 -0.06
N TRP A 121 11.82 -14.13 -0.57
CA TRP A 121 11.39 -12.97 0.21
C TRP A 121 10.46 -13.36 1.37
N ARG A 122 9.51 -14.28 1.15
CA ARG A 122 8.62 -14.81 2.20
C ARG A 122 9.38 -15.58 3.26
N GLU A 123 10.40 -16.35 2.87
CA GLU A 123 11.28 -17.07 3.80
C GLU A 123 12.09 -16.08 4.63
N LYS A 124 12.75 -15.12 3.99
CA LYS A 124 13.51 -14.08 4.68
C LYS A 124 12.68 -13.33 5.72
N ILE A 125 11.49 -12.82 5.34
CA ILE A 125 10.66 -12.09 6.32
C ILE A 125 10.16 -13.03 7.43
N ARG A 126 9.88 -14.30 7.12
CA ARG A 126 9.49 -15.28 8.14
C ARG A 126 10.62 -15.49 9.15
N GLU A 127 11.85 -15.62 8.70
CA GLU A 127 13.03 -15.73 9.57
C GLU A 127 13.22 -14.47 10.41
N GLU A 128 13.17 -13.29 9.79
CA GLU A 128 13.24 -12.00 10.50
C GLU A 128 12.15 -11.89 11.58
N PHE A 129 10.93 -12.35 11.28
CA PHE A 129 9.82 -12.33 12.24
C PHE A 129 10.05 -13.32 13.39
N ILE A 130 10.56 -14.53 13.12
CA ILE A 130 10.87 -15.51 14.17
C ILE A 130 12.01 -15.00 15.07
N GLU A 131 13.05 -14.41 14.49
CA GLU A 131 14.15 -13.81 15.25
C GLU A 131 13.63 -12.66 16.15
N TRP A 132 12.83 -11.78 15.58
CA TRP A 132 12.18 -10.70 16.30
C TRP A 132 11.29 -11.22 17.44
N LEU A 133 10.54 -12.30 17.21
CA LEU A 133 9.71 -12.95 18.22
C LEU A 133 10.58 -13.50 19.36
N GLY A 134 11.73 -14.11 19.05
CA GLY A 134 12.68 -14.57 20.07
C GLY A 134 13.19 -13.46 20.98
N LYS A 135 13.47 -12.28 20.40
CA LYS A 135 13.96 -11.11 21.13
C LYS A 135 12.90 -10.48 22.03
N ASN A 136 11.65 -10.38 21.55
CA ASN A 136 10.59 -9.62 22.24
C ASN A 136 9.61 -10.50 23.05
N TYR A 137 9.44 -11.76 22.67
CA TYR A 137 8.41 -12.68 23.17
C TYR A 137 8.97 -14.11 23.27
N HIS A 138 9.95 -14.29 24.17
CA HIS A 138 10.77 -15.51 24.26
C HIS A 138 9.95 -16.77 24.52
N ARG A 139 8.88 -16.66 25.31
CA ARG A 139 7.99 -17.79 25.62
C ARG A 139 7.28 -18.30 24.37
N GLU A 140 6.70 -17.39 23.59
CA GLU A 140 6.00 -17.69 22.35
C GLU A 140 6.95 -18.29 21.31
N ALA A 141 8.16 -17.75 21.21
CA ALA A 141 9.20 -18.29 20.34
C ALA A 141 9.61 -19.71 20.77
N ALA A 142 9.79 -19.96 22.07
CA ALA A 142 10.10 -21.29 22.60
C ALA A 142 8.96 -22.30 22.35
N GLU A 143 7.70 -21.89 22.53
CA GLU A 143 6.53 -22.72 22.20
C GLU A 143 6.49 -23.08 20.72
N LEU A 144 6.76 -22.13 19.83
CA LEU A 144 6.83 -22.37 18.40
C LEU A 144 7.99 -23.31 18.03
N ALA A 145 9.16 -23.15 18.66
CA ALA A 145 10.34 -23.98 18.42
C ALA A 145 10.10 -25.47 18.76
N LYS A 146 9.33 -25.75 19.83
CA LYS A 146 8.94 -27.12 20.22
C LYS A 146 8.12 -27.84 19.14
N LEU A 147 7.51 -27.11 18.20
CA LEU A 147 6.65 -27.68 17.16
C LEU A 147 7.39 -27.97 15.84
N LYS A 148 8.70 -27.70 15.71
CA LYS A 148 9.46 -27.86 14.45
C LYS A 148 9.35 -29.26 13.82
N GLY A 149 9.20 -30.32 14.62
CA GLY A 149 8.99 -31.69 14.13
C GLY A 149 7.54 -32.05 13.74
N LYS A 150 6.59 -31.10 13.85
CA LYS A 150 5.16 -31.29 13.58
C LYS A 150 4.65 -30.20 12.64
N PRO A 151 4.81 -30.35 11.30
CA PRO A 151 4.62 -29.27 10.34
C PRO A 151 3.26 -28.56 10.42
N GLU A 152 2.16 -29.31 10.53
CA GLU A 152 0.81 -28.73 10.57
C GLU A 152 0.58 -27.88 11.82
N LEU A 153 0.98 -28.40 12.99
CA LEU A 153 0.84 -27.68 14.26
C LEU A 153 1.76 -26.47 14.31
N TYR A 154 2.98 -26.60 13.77
CA TYR A 154 3.90 -25.49 13.62
C TYR A 154 3.27 -24.35 12.83
N TRP A 155 2.73 -24.65 11.65
CA TRP A 155 2.11 -23.64 10.78
C TRP A 155 0.90 -22.98 11.41
N LYS A 156 0.03 -23.78 12.06
CA LYS A 156 -1.13 -23.24 12.77
C LYS A 156 -0.71 -22.30 13.89
N LYS A 157 0.29 -22.66 14.71
CA LYS A 157 0.82 -21.78 15.77
C LYS A 157 1.50 -20.55 15.19
N PHE A 158 2.28 -20.71 14.12
CA PHE A 158 2.96 -19.60 13.43
C PHE A 158 1.94 -18.57 12.94
N GLU A 159 0.87 -18.97 12.27
CA GLU A 159 -0.16 -18.05 11.79
C GLU A 159 -0.89 -17.34 12.94
N LEU A 160 -1.14 -18.02 14.06
CA LEU A 160 -1.69 -17.38 15.27
C LEU A 160 -0.76 -16.29 15.82
N LEU A 161 0.53 -16.60 15.92
CA LEU A 161 1.54 -15.63 16.38
C LEU A 161 1.68 -14.48 15.40
N ARG A 162 1.67 -14.76 14.09
CA ARG A 162 1.68 -13.75 13.05
C ARG A 162 0.46 -12.83 13.17
N ASN A 163 -0.75 -13.37 13.26
CA ASN A 163 -1.95 -12.54 13.42
C ASN A 163 -1.90 -11.66 14.66
N LYS A 164 -1.30 -12.16 15.76
CA LYS A 164 -1.18 -11.42 17.02
C LYS A 164 -0.10 -10.33 16.99
N TYR A 165 1.09 -10.62 16.45
CA TYR A 165 2.27 -9.77 16.60
C TYR A 165 2.76 -9.10 15.32
N TRP A 166 2.30 -9.51 14.13
CA TRP A 166 2.87 -9.04 12.86
C TRP A 166 2.76 -7.53 12.66
N ARG A 167 1.64 -6.92 13.09
CA ARG A 167 1.47 -5.47 13.00
C ARG A 167 2.53 -4.73 13.83
N ILE A 168 2.82 -5.22 15.04
CA ILE A 168 3.86 -4.65 15.91
C ILE A 168 5.23 -4.78 15.22
N PHE A 169 5.55 -5.98 14.71
CA PHE A 169 6.79 -6.24 13.97
C PHE A 169 6.99 -5.31 12.77
N GLU A 170 5.94 -5.07 11.97
CA GLU A 170 6.04 -4.14 10.84
C GLU A 170 6.20 -2.68 11.28
N GLU A 171 5.45 -2.26 12.30
CA GLU A 171 5.47 -0.88 12.76
C GLU A 171 6.75 -0.55 13.51
N GLU A 172 7.43 -1.47 14.21
CA GLU A 172 8.72 -1.16 14.83
C GLU A 172 9.75 -0.64 13.82
N LYS A 173 9.71 -1.14 12.58
CA LYS A 173 10.61 -0.69 11.51
C LYS A 173 10.18 0.63 10.85
N ARG A 174 8.89 1.00 10.93
CA ARG A 174 8.30 2.11 10.17
C ARG A 174 7.93 3.31 11.04
N ASN A 175 7.42 3.02 12.22
CA ASN A 175 6.88 3.95 13.18
C ASN A 175 7.01 3.33 14.60
N PRO A 176 8.18 3.49 15.25
CA PRO A 176 8.43 2.91 16.56
C PRO A 176 7.43 3.39 17.61
N ASP A 177 6.97 4.64 17.55
CA ASP A 177 5.97 5.18 18.47
C ASP A 177 4.63 4.42 18.39
N LEU A 178 4.19 4.10 17.16
CA LEU A 178 2.99 3.28 16.97
C LEU A 178 3.21 1.85 17.47
N ALA A 179 4.41 1.30 17.29
CA ALA A 179 4.71 -0.05 17.76
C ALA A 179 4.60 -0.16 19.29
N GLU A 180 5.11 0.82 20.03
CA GLU A 180 4.98 0.86 21.49
C GLU A 180 3.52 0.96 21.94
N VAL A 181 2.72 1.81 21.30
CA VAL A 181 1.27 1.89 21.56
C VAL A 181 0.57 0.55 21.32
N LEU A 182 0.95 -0.17 20.26
CA LEU A 182 0.38 -1.48 19.94
C LEU A 182 0.81 -2.58 20.92
N LYS A 183 2.05 -2.53 21.44
CA LYS A 183 2.50 -3.44 22.50
C LYS A 183 1.68 -3.26 23.77
N GLU A 184 1.41 -2.01 24.15
CA GLU A 184 0.63 -1.74 25.36
C GLU A 184 -0.85 -2.12 25.18
N ASP A 185 -1.47 -1.84 24.02
CA ASP A 185 -2.84 -2.31 23.73
C ASP A 185 -2.91 -3.83 23.78
N LEU A 186 -1.89 -4.53 23.29
CA LEU A 186 -1.84 -6.00 23.37
C LEU A 186 -1.83 -6.49 24.83
N ARG A 187 -1.03 -5.87 25.71
CA ARG A 187 -1.01 -6.21 27.15
C ARG A 187 -2.36 -5.95 27.81
N LEU A 188 -2.99 -4.83 27.51
CA LEU A 188 -4.30 -4.49 28.05
C LEU A 188 -5.40 -5.44 27.55
N ARG A 189 -5.35 -5.90 26.30
CA ARG A 189 -6.25 -6.95 25.78
C ARG A 189 -6.09 -8.26 26.55
N GLU A 190 -4.87 -8.68 26.83
CA GLU A 190 -4.61 -9.89 27.63
C GLU A 190 -5.14 -9.75 29.06
N LYS A 191 -4.92 -8.59 29.69
CA LYS A 191 -5.44 -8.26 31.04
C LYS A 191 -6.97 -8.26 31.04
N ARG A 192 -7.61 -7.66 30.04
CA ARG A 192 -9.06 -7.70 29.81
C ARG A 192 -9.57 -9.14 29.73
N ASP A 193 -8.98 -9.96 28.88
CA ASP A 193 -9.42 -11.35 28.67
C ASP A 193 -9.24 -12.22 29.92
N HIS A 194 -8.21 -11.95 30.71
CA HIS A 194 -8.01 -12.56 32.01
C HIS A 194 -9.06 -12.11 33.04
N LEU A 195 -9.37 -10.81 33.13
CA LEU A 195 -10.41 -10.30 34.02
C LEU A 195 -11.79 -10.86 33.66
N LEU A 196 -12.12 -10.90 32.36
CA LEU A 196 -13.37 -11.49 31.87
C LEU A 196 -13.52 -12.96 32.28
N ARG A 197 -12.44 -13.75 32.19
CA ARG A 197 -12.44 -15.15 32.66
C ARG A 197 -12.70 -15.23 34.17
N LYS A 198 -12.03 -14.41 34.97
CA LYS A 198 -12.24 -14.37 36.44
C LYS A 198 -13.68 -13.98 36.80
N ILE A 199 -14.24 -12.96 36.14
CA ILE A 199 -15.61 -12.50 36.37
C ILE A 199 -16.63 -13.61 36.07
N LYS A 200 -16.42 -14.39 35.01
CA LYS A 200 -17.31 -15.50 34.65
C LYS A 200 -17.34 -16.63 35.68
N THR A 201 -16.23 -16.84 36.39
CA THR A 201 -16.10 -17.94 37.37
C THR A 201 -16.35 -17.51 38.81
N GLU A 202 -16.37 -16.20 39.09
CA GLU A 202 -16.52 -15.66 40.45
C GLU A 202 -17.96 -15.80 40.95
N LYS A 203 -18.11 -16.34 42.16
CA LYS A 203 -19.42 -16.58 42.79
C LYS A 203 -19.79 -15.45 43.76
N SER A 204 -18.80 -14.75 44.30
CA SER A 204 -19.03 -13.64 45.23
C SER A 204 -19.40 -12.37 44.48
N GLU A 205 -20.60 -11.84 44.73
CA GLU A 205 -21.09 -10.62 44.09
C GLU A 205 -20.21 -9.40 44.42
N LYS A 206 -19.69 -9.31 45.66
CA LYS A 206 -18.76 -8.25 46.05
C LYS A 206 -17.47 -8.28 45.23
N LYS A 207 -16.81 -9.45 45.15
CA LYS A 207 -15.58 -9.62 44.36
C LYS A 207 -15.84 -9.43 42.87
N ARG A 208 -17.00 -9.86 42.38
CA ARG A 208 -17.42 -9.64 40.99
C ARG A 208 -17.50 -8.15 40.65
N LYS A 209 -18.08 -7.33 41.53
CA LYS A 209 -18.10 -5.85 41.37
C LYS A 209 -16.71 -5.24 41.36
N GLU A 210 -15.81 -5.68 42.25
CA GLU A 210 -14.40 -5.23 42.25
C GLU A 210 -13.67 -5.60 40.95
N LEU A 211 -13.91 -6.79 40.41
CA LEU A 211 -13.34 -7.22 39.13
C LEU A 211 -13.90 -6.42 37.94
N ILE A 212 -15.19 -6.06 37.98
CA ILE A 212 -15.83 -5.22 36.96
C ILE A 212 -15.23 -3.80 36.99
N ALA A 213 -15.00 -3.22 38.17
CA ALA A 213 -14.34 -1.92 38.28
C ALA A 213 -12.93 -1.94 37.66
N LYS A 214 -12.12 -2.97 37.97
CA LYS A 214 -10.81 -3.17 37.33
C LYS A 214 -10.91 -3.37 35.82
N LEU A 215 -11.97 -4.01 35.34
CA LEU A 215 -12.20 -4.17 33.91
C LEU A 215 -12.52 -2.83 33.25
N GLN A 216 -13.31 -1.96 33.91
CA GLN A 216 -13.60 -0.62 33.43
C GLN A 216 -12.34 0.24 33.32
N GLU A 217 -11.44 0.20 34.31
CA GLU A 217 -10.13 0.86 34.25
C GLU A 217 -9.33 0.41 33.02
N VAL A 218 -9.20 -0.91 32.81
CA VAL A 218 -8.48 -1.47 31.66
C VAL A 218 -9.13 -1.08 30.33
N ILE A 219 -10.46 -1.00 30.27
CA ILE A 219 -11.17 -0.54 29.08
C ILE A 219 -10.88 0.96 28.84
N GLY A 220 -10.89 1.78 29.89
CA GLY A 220 -10.51 3.20 29.82
C GLY A 220 -9.10 3.39 29.26
N ASP A 221 -8.11 2.70 29.82
CA ASP A 221 -6.72 2.77 29.34
C ASP A 221 -6.62 2.39 27.84
N ARG A 222 -7.38 1.37 27.40
CA ARG A 222 -7.41 0.97 25.98
C ARG A 222 -8.07 2.02 25.10
N TYR A 223 -9.10 2.70 25.58
CA TYR A 223 -9.74 3.79 24.86
C TYR A 223 -8.72 4.89 24.53
N ASP A 224 -7.92 5.28 25.52
CA ASP A 224 -6.88 6.29 25.36
C ASP A 224 -5.81 5.85 24.35
N LEU A 225 -5.41 4.57 24.38
CA LEU A 225 -4.49 4.03 23.37
C LEU A 225 -5.11 4.01 21.97
N ILE A 226 -6.40 3.72 21.82
CA ILE A 226 -7.08 3.78 20.51
C ILE A 226 -7.08 5.21 19.98
N ILE A 227 -7.36 6.20 20.84
CA ILE A 227 -7.24 7.61 20.46
C ILE A 227 -5.80 7.93 20.04
N ARG A 228 -4.80 7.49 20.80
CA ARG A 228 -3.39 7.72 20.48
C ARG A 228 -3.00 7.11 19.13
N GLN A 229 -3.47 5.90 18.81
CA GLN A 229 -3.27 5.30 17.49
C GLN A 229 -3.85 6.18 16.37
N LYS A 230 -5.07 6.70 16.55
CA LYS A 230 -5.72 7.59 15.59
C LYS A 230 -4.96 8.91 15.42
N GLN A 231 -4.43 9.49 16.50
CA GLN A 231 -3.59 10.68 16.46
C GLN A 231 -2.32 10.45 15.64
N ILE A 232 -1.59 9.37 15.92
CA ILE A 232 -0.36 9.02 15.19
C ILE A 232 -0.64 8.79 13.70
N ALA A 233 -1.76 8.14 13.37
CA ALA A 233 -2.20 7.96 11.99
C ALA A 233 -2.49 9.30 11.30
N ASN A 234 -3.16 10.23 12.00
CA ASN A 234 -3.43 11.57 11.49
C ASN A 234 -2.15 12.37 11.23
N GLU A 235 -1.22 12.41 12.20
CA GLU A 235 0.08 13.08 12.06
C GLU A 235 0.85 12.58 10.82
N ARG A 236 0.81 11.27 10.56
CA ARG A 236 1.42 10.67 9.37
C ARG A 236 0.75 11.12 8.07
N LEU A 237 -0.59 11.21 8.06
CA LEU A 237 -1.33 11.70 6.91
C LEU A 237 -1.02 13.16 6.61
N LEU A 238 -0.91 14.00 7.65
CA LEU A 238 -0.50 15.40 7.52
C LEU A 238 0.89 15.53 6.89
N LYS A 239 1.89 14.79 7.40
CA LYS A 239 3.24 14.76 6.81
C LYS A 239 3.22 14.31 5.34
N ARG A 240 2.42 13.30 4.99
CA ARG A 240 2.30 12.85 3.60
C ARG A 240 1.65 13.91 2.71
N LEU A 241 0.66 14.62 3.22
CA LEU A 241 -0.03 15.68 2.50
C LEU A 241 0.91 16.87 2.24
N GLU A 242 1.77 17.23 3.19
CA GLU A 242 2.81 18.25 3.00
C GLU A 242 3.81 17.86 1.90
N GLU A 243 4.30 16.62 1.93
CA GLU A 243 5.21 16.12 0.90
C GLU A 243 4.56 16.11 -0.49
N LEU A 244 3.30 15.68 -0.59
CA LEU A 244 2.55 15.73 -1.85
C LEU A 244 2.35 17.17 -2.33
N LYS A 245 2.03 18.11 -1.44
CA LYS A 245 1.94 19.54 -1.79
C LYS A 245 3.28 20.06 -2.35
N LYS A 246 4.41 19.65 -1.76
CA LYS A 246 5.75 20.01 -2.25
C LYS A 246 6.02 19.44 -3.65
N GLN A 247 5.67 18.18 -3.88
CA GLN A 247 5.81 17.55 -5.21
C GLN A 247 4.95 18.23 -6.27
N ILE A 248 3.71 18.60 -5.92
CA ILE A 248 2.82 19.34 -6.83
C ILE A 248 3.40 20.72 -7.17
N ARG A 249 3.96 21.44 -6.19
CA ARG A 249 4.63 22.73 -6.45
C ARG A 249 5.82 22.55 -7.38
N LYS A 250 6.73 21.62 -7.09
CA LYS A 250 7.87 21.30 -7.94
C LYS A 250 7.45 20.98 -9.38
N SER A 251 6.42 20.14 -9.55
CA SER A 251 5.89 19.80 -10.87
C SER A 251 5.27 21.01 -11.59
N ARG A 252 4.58 21.91 -10.87
CA ARG A 252 4.06 23.16 -11.46
C ARG A 252 5.19 24.09 -11.91
N ASP A 253 6.24 24.22 -11.12
CA ASP A 253 7.40 25.03 -11.45
C ASP A 253 8.14 24.46 -12.68
N GLU A 254 8.34 23.14 -12.73
CA GLU A 254 8.90 22.44 -13.89
C GLU A 254 8.07 22.66 -15.17
N ILE A 255 6.74 22.63 -15.07
CA ILE A 255 5.83 22.90 -16.19
C ILE A 255 5.93 24.37 -16.61
N ALA A 256 5.99 25.31 -15.66
CA ALA A 256 6.11 26.73 -15.95
C ALA A 256 7.44 27.06 -16.66
N GLU A 257 8.54 26.48 -16.19
CA GLU A 257 9.85 26.57 -16.83
C GLU A 257 9.83 25.97 -18.25
N SER A 258 9.23 24.78 -18.39
CA SER A 258 9.11 24.10 -19.70
C SER A 258 8.26 24.87 -20.73
N ARG A 259 7.39 25.79 -20.27
CA ARG A 259 6.58 26.65 -21.14
C ARG A 259 7.31 27.90 -21.61
N GLN A 260 8.46 28.25 -21.01
CA GLN A 260 9.22 29.42 -21.45
C GLN A 260 9.70 29.23 -22.89
N GLU A 261 9.50 30.25 -23.75
CA GLU A 261 9.72 30.11 -25.19
C GLU A 261 11.17 29.73 -25.53
N LYS A 262 12.16 30.26 -24.80
CA LYS A 262 13.57 29.90 -24.96
C LYS A 262 13.83 28.41 -24.68
N VAL A 263 13.33 27.92 -23.53
CA VAL A 263 13.46 26.51 -23.11
C VAL A 263 12.73 25.59 -24.10
N ARG A 264 11.55 26.01 -24.56
CA ARG A 264 10.76 25.30 -25.57
C ARG A 264 11.53 25.18 -26.89
N ILE A 265 12.04 26.28 -27.45
CA ILE A 265 12.80 26.29 -28.69
C ILE A 265 14.05 25.42 -28.56
N GLU A 266 14.78 25.52 -27.45
CA GLU A 266 15.97 24.71 -27.20
C GLU A 266 15.64 23.21 -27.12
N ASN A 267 14.58 22.84 -26.39
CA ASN A 267 14.12 21.46 -26.29
C ASN A 267 13.65 20.91 -27.65
N ILE A 268 12.95 21.71 -28.46
CA ILE A 268 12.55 21.34 -29.82
C ILE A 268 13.80 21.10 -30.68
N LYS A 269 14.74 22.05 -30.72
CA LYS A 269 15.99 21.91 -31.49
C LYS A 269 16.76 20.64 -31.10
N LYS A 270 16.92 20.41 -29.79
CA LYS A 270 17.58 19.21 -29.26
C LYS A 270 16.86 17.94 -29.69
N ARG A 271 15.53 17.93 -29.59
CA ARG A 271 14.71 16.78 -29.99
C ARG A 271 14.79 16.52 -31.50
N THR A 272 14.76 17.56 -32.33
CA THR A 272 14.94 17.45 -33.79
C THR A 272 16.32 16.87 -34.12
N GLN A 273 17.38 17.31 -33.44
CA GLN A 273 18.72 16.74 -33.62
C GLN A 273 18.80 15.27 -33.18
N ASP A 274 18.19 14.90 -32.06
CA ASP A 274 18.12 13.51 -31.62
C ASP A 274 17.40 12.63 -32.66
N LEU A 275 16.30 13.13 -33.22
CA LEU A 275 15.55 12.43 -34.28
C LEU A 275 16.35 12.28 -35.58
N LEU A 276 17.03 13.35 -36.03
CA LEU A 276 17.87 13.31 -37.24
C LEU A 276 19.09 12.41 -37.10
N LYS A 277 19.57 12.18 -35.88
CA LYS A 277 20.68 11.26 -35.57
C LYS A 277 20.19 9.83 -35.29
N GLU A 278 18.90 9.54 -35.48
CA GLU A 278 18.24 8.27 -35.10
C GLU A 278 18.48 7.87 -33.63
N ILE A 279 18.74 8.85 -32.77
CA ILE A 279 18.92 8.62 -31.34
C ILE A 279 17.52 8.43 -30.73
N LYS A 280 17.08 7.17 -30.63
CA LYS A 280 15.88 6.77 -29.87
C LYS A 280 16.07 7.12 -28.39
N LYS A 281 15.66 8.33 -27.97
CA LYS A 281 15.68 8.77 -26.55
C LYS A 281 14.36 9.38 -26.07
N PHE A 282 13.24 9.08 -26.70
CA PHE A 282 11.96 9.66 -26.27
C PHE A 282 11.19 8.77 -25.33
N LYS A 283 11.26 9.13 -24.04
CA LYS A 283 10.29 8.73 -23.06
C LYS A 283 9.40 9.92 -22.71
N TRP A 284 8.10 9.80 -22.97
CA TRP A 284 7.13 10.52 -22.16
C TRP A 284 7.12 9.89 -20.77
N GLY A 285 7.72 10.56 -19.79
CA GLY A 285 7.72 10.08 -18.41
C GLY A 285 8.66 10.89 -17.54
N CYS A 286 8.06 11.75 -16.71
CA CYS A 286 8.60 12.36 -15.49
C CYS A 286 10.13 12.37 -15.32
N LYS A 287 10.75 13.56 -15.32
CA LYS A 287 11.99 13.83 -14.57
C LYS A 287 11.71 13.97 -13.06
N LEU A 288 10.80 13.16 -12.52
CA LEU A 288 10.67 13.00 -11.07
C LEU A 288 11.41 11.72 -10.72
N ASP A 289 12.30 11.85 -9.73
CA ASP A 289 13.08 10.75 -9.16
C ASP A 289 12.29 9.44 -9.15
N VAL A 290 13.00 8.38 -9.52
CA VAL A 290 12.58 7.02 -9.92
C VAL A 290 11.59 6.32 -8.95
N ALA A 291 11.20 6.95 -7.86
CA ALA A 291 10.29 6.41 -6.86
C ALA A 291 8.79 6.69 -7.07
N THR A 292 8.35 7.59 -7.97
CA THR A 292 6.95 8.08 -7.88
C THR A 292 6.09 8.02 -9.15
N CYS A 293 6.64 7.83 -10.36
CA CYS A 293 5.79 7.72 -11.56
C CYS A 293 5.36 6.28 -11.83
N CYS A 294 4.37 5.80 -11.05
CA CYS A 294 3.56 4.65 -11.43
C CYS A 294 2.18 4.68 -10.78
N THR A 295 1.23 5.33 -11.45
CA THR A 295 -0.19 4.96 -11.49
C THR A 295 -0.85 5.87 -12.51
N THR A 296 -1.17 5.31 -13.68
CA THR A 296 -2.28 5.59 -14.62
C THR A 296 -1.80 5.50 -16.06
N ALA A 297 -1.67 4.26 -16.54
CA ALA A 297 -1.78 3.92 -17.94
C ALA A 297 -2.15 2.43 -18.00
N ASN A 298 -3.40 2.13 -17.67
CA ASN A 298 -4.07 0.94 -18.14
C ASN A 298 -5.42 1.41 -18.66
N GLY A 299 -5.63 1.20 -19.96
CA GLY A 299 -6.98 1.06 -20.50
C GLY A 299 -7.65 -0.20 -19.98
#